data_AF-A0A0B2P328-F1
#
_entry.id   AF-A0A0B2P328-F1
#
_cell.length_a   1.000
_cell.length_b   1.000
_cell.length_c   1.000
_cell.angle_alpha   90.00
_cell.angle_beta   90.00
_cell.angle_gamma   90.00
#
_symmetry.space_group_name_H-M   'P 1'
#
loop_
_entity.id
_entity.type
_entity.pdbx_description
1 polymer ?
#
loop_
_entity_poly.entity_id
_entity_poly.type
_entity_poly.pdbx_seq_one_letter_code
_entity_poly.pdbx_strand_id
1 'polypeptide(L)'
;APSKVLVFSWRLLLNRLPTHDQLLRRRILVQDQHQSCVFCRPQSEDKNLLILHCPVFNQIWNSVLNWIGVADVLPADISHLYAHMGVILWSCRNRKRRSVFWHVTCWCIWLDRTVLFFNGGQFDSGSIMAQIQRLS
;
A
#
# COMPACT_ATOMS: atom_id res chain seq x y z
N ALA A 1 10.21 12.04 7.21
CA ALA A 1 9.90 11.29 5.98
C ALA A 1 10.21 12.15 4.77
N PRO A 2 10.79 11.62 3.69
CA PRO A 2 11.05 12.37 2.47
C PRO A 2 9.76 12.93 1.89
N SER A 3 9.80 14.15 1.33
CA SER A 3 8.61 14.86 0.81
C SER A 3 7.78 14.04 -0.18
N LYS A 4 8.42 13.20 -1.00
CA LYS A 4 7.75 12.33 -1.99
C LYS A 4 6.80 11.31 -1.36
N VAL A 5 7.19 10.70 -0.23
CA VAL A 5 6.39 9.68 0.46
C VAL A 5 5.11 10.29 1.04
N LEU A 6 5.20 11.52 1.57
CA LEU A 6 4.05 12.24 2.12
C LEU A 6 3.09 12.71 1.02
N VAL A 7 3.61 13.22 -0.09
CA VAL A 7 2.78 13.59 -1.27
C VAL A 7 2.06 12.36 -1.83
N PHE A 8 2.77 11.22 -1.92
CA PHE A 8 2.15 9.96 -2.32
C PHE A 8 1.04 9.55 -1.36
N SER A 9 1.31 9.57 -0.06
CA SER A 9 0.35 9.23 0.99
C SER A 9 -0.92 10.09 0.93
N TRP A 10 -0.76 11.39 0.73
CA TRP A 10 -1.87 12.31 0.54
C TRP A 10 -2.70 11.97 -0.71
N ARG A 11 -2.04 11.66 -1.84
CA ARG A 11 -2.73 11.21 -3.06
C ARG A 11 -3.45 9.89 -2.86
N LEU A 12 -2.87 8.96 -2.10
CA LEU A 12 -3.48 7.67 -1.76
C LEU A 12 -4.77 7.86 -0.97
N LEU A 13 -4.73 8.66 0.09
CA LEU A 13 -5.91 8.95 0.92
C LEU A 13 -7.03 9.62 0.13
N LEU A 14 -6.69 10.45 -0.86
CA LEU A 14 -7.66 11.09 -1.76
C LEU A 14 -8.14 10.20 -2.92
N ASN A 15 -7.69 8.95 -3.01
CA ASN A 15 -7.94 8.06 -4.14
C ASN A 15 -7.51 8.68 -5.51
N ARG A 16 -6.36 9.37 -5.54
CA ARG A 16 -5.83 10.08 -6.72
C ARG A 16 -4.57 9.44 -7.30
N LEU A 17 -4.31 8.17 -6.98
CA LEU A 17 -3.23 7.41 -7.60
C LEU A 17 -3.64 6.95 -9.01
N PRO A 18 -2.68 6.75 -9.93
CA PRO A 18 -2.95 6.15 -11.23
C PRO A 18 -3.16 4.63 -11.08
N THR A 19 -4.25 4.23 -10.42
CA THR A 19 -4.76 2.85 -10.45
C THR A 19 -5.56 2.64 -11.73
N HIS A 20 -5.75 1.38 -12.13
CA HIS A 20 -6.51 1.05 -13.34
C HIS A 20 -7.91 1.68 -13.34
N ASP A 21 -8.66 1.54 -12.24
CA ASP A 21 -9.97 2.18 -12.06
C ASP A 21 -9.93 3.71 -12.25
N GLN A 22 -8.93 4.39 -11.68
CA GLN A 22 -8.79 5.84 -11.82
C GLN A 22 -8.41 6.27 -13.23
N LEU A 23 -7.62 5.47 -13.95
CA LEU A 23 -7.27 5.72 -15.34
C LEU A 23 -8.44 5.45 -16.29
N LEU A 24 -9.25 4.43 -16.01
CA LEU A 24 -10.53 4.17 -16.72
C LEU A 24 -11.52 5.32 -16.52
N ARG A 25 -11.73 5.79 -15.28
CA ARG A 25 -12.60 6.94 -14.99
C ARG A 25 -12.18 8.20 -15.75
N ARG A 26 -10.88 8.38 -15.96
CA ARG A 26 -10.30 9.49 -16.72
C ARG A 26 -10.29 9.25 -18.24
N ARG A 27 -10.80 8.10 -18.70
CA ARG A 27 -10.82 7.68 -20.12
C ARG A 27 -9.43 7.63 -20.76
N ILE A 28 -8.40 7.32 -19.95
CA ILE A 28 -7.02 7.16 -20.42
C ILE A 28 -6.78 5.73 -20.91
N LEU A 29 -7.42 4.73 -20.29
CA LEU A 29 -7.34 3.32 -20.69
C LEU A 29 -8.59 2.91 -21.46
N VAL A 30 -8.41 1.97 -22.42
CA VAL A 30 -9.51 1.31 -23.14
C VAL A 30 -9.97 0.09 -22.33
N GLN A 31 -11.28 -0.14 -22.27
CA GLN A 31 -11.93 -1.11 -21.38
C GLN A 31 -11.47 -2.57 -21.56
N ASP A 32 -10.83 -2.91 -22.68
CA ASP A 32 -10.28 -4.24 -22.99
C ASP A 32 -8.90 -4.54 -22.37
N GLN A 33 -8.24 -3.56 -21.73
CA GLN A 33 -6.95 -3.82 -21.09
C GLN A 33 -7.16 -4.43 -19.70
N HIS A 34 -6.85 -5.73 -19.58
CA HIS A 34 -6.86 -6.57 -18.37
C HIS A 34 -6.92 -5.78 -17.06
N GLN A 35 -8.09 -5.76 -16.43
CA GLN A 35 -8.38 -5.11 -15.15
C GLN A 35 -7.70 -5.79 -13.94
N SER A 36 -6.85 -6.80 -14.19
CA SER A 36 -6.34 -7.68 -13.15
C SER A 36 -5.15 -7.08 -12.41
N CYS A 37 -5.18 -7.18 -11.08
CA CYS A 37 -4.04 -7.02 -10.19
C CYS A 37 -2.77 -7.67 -10.78
N VAL A 38 -1.71 -6.88 -10.98
CA VAL A 38 -0.43 -7.36 -11.54
C VAL A 38 0.14 -8.54 -10.74
N PHE A 39 -0.18 -8.62 -9.44
CA PHE A 39 0.31 -9.63 -8.51
C PHE A 39 -0.58 -10.85 -8.34
N CYS A 40 -1.89 -10.68 -8.51
CA CYS A 40 -2.88 -11.57 -7.91
C CYS A 40 -4.06 -11.89 -8.82
N ARG A 41 -3.91 -11.70 -10.15
CA ARG A 41 -4.93 -11.94 -11.19
C ARG A 41 -5.92 -13.06 -10.79
N PRO A 42 -7.25 -12.89 -10.96
CA PRO A 42 -7.93 -11.97 -11.87
C PRO A 42 -8.68 -10.78 -11.20
N GLN A 43 -8.45 -10.48 -9.91
CA GLN A 43 -9.21 -9.43 -9.21
C GLN A 43 -8.98 -8.02 -9.77
N SER A 44 -10.06 -7.21 -9.81
CA SER A 44 -10.03 -5.83 -10.32
C SER A 44 -9.22 -4.90 -9.41
N GLU A 45 -8.38 -4.03 -10.01
CA GLU A 45 -7.54 -3.08 -9.27
C GLU A 45 -8.31 -1.83 -8.80
N ASP A 46 -8.80 -1.84 -7.55
CA ASP A 46 -9.16 -0.64 -6.77
C ASP A 46 -8.05 -0.30 -5.76
N LYS A 47 -7.96 0.94 -5.24
CA LYS A 47 -6.93 1.36 -4.25
C LYS A 47 -6.87 0.46 -3.01
N ASN A 48 -8.01 -0.01 -2.50
CA ASN A 48 -8.08 -0.86 -1.32
C ASN A 48 -7.69 -2.31 -1.69
N LEU A 49 -8.14 -2.79 -2.84
CA LEU A 49 -7.69 -4.08 -3.40
C LEU A 49 -6.19 -4.10 -3.70
N LEU A 50 -5.64 -2.99 -4.21
CA LEU A 50 -4.25 -2.88 -4.63
C LEU A 50 -3.28 -2.66 -3.47
N ILE A 51 -3.69 -2.10 -2.34
CA ILE A 51 -2.76 -1.83 -1.23
C ILE A 51 -3.03 -2.71 0.00
N LEU A 52 -4.25 -3.22 0.16
CA LEU A 52 -4.66 -3.99 1.34
C LEU A 52 -5.11 -5.41 1.04
N HIS A 53 -6.04 -5.58 0.10
CA HIS A 53 -6.76 -6.87 -0.05
C HIS A 53 -6.18 -7.83 -1.06
N CYS A 54 -5.21 -7.39 -1.86
CA CYS A 54 -4.36 -8.29 -2.64
C CYS A 54 -3.77 -9.33 -1.68
N PRO A 55 -3.93 -10.64 -1.92
CA PRO A 55 -3.45 -11.70 -1.03
C PRO A 55 -1.97 -11.53 -0.65
N VAL A 56 -1.19 -11.06 -1.61
CA VAL A 56 0.23 -10.75 -1.46
C VAL A 56 0.48 -9.59 -0.49
N PHE A 57 -0.21 -8.47 -0.66
CA PHE A 57 -0.04 -7.30 0.20
C PHE A 57 -0.66 -7.49 1.58
N ASN A 58 -1.72 -8.28 1.68
CA ASN A 58 -2.30 -8.67 2.96
C ASN A 58 -1.25 -9.38 3.84
N GLN A 59 -0.49 -10.33 3.26
CA GLN A 59 0.62 -10.99 3.98
C GLN A 59 1.73 -10.03 4.41
N ILE A 60 2.07 -9.05 3.57
CA ILE A 60 3.05 -8.01 3.93
C ILE A 60 2.53 -7.19 5.10
N TRP A 61 1.28 -6.74 5.06
CA TRP A 61 0.69 -5.98 6.16
C TRP A 61 0.63 -6.76 7.46
N ASN A 62 0.27 -8.05 7.43
CA ASN A 62 0.32 -8.92 8.61
C ASN A 62 1.75 -9.05 9.16
N SER A 63 2.74 -9.16 8.27
CA SER A 63 4.16 -9.23 8.66
C SER A 63 4.64 -7.91 9.30
N VAL A 64 4.21 -6.77 8.77
CA VAL A 64 4.50 -5.45 9.33
C VAL A 64 3.82 -5.29 10.70
N LEU A 65 2.55 -5.64 10.82
CA LEU A 65 1.79 -5.58 12.08
C LEU A 65 2.44 -6.43 13.17
N ASN A 66 2.80 -7.68 12.84
CA ASN A 66 3.52 -8.57 13.73
C ASN A 66 4.88 -7.99 14.14
N TRP A 67 5.63 -7.41 13.20
CA TRP A 67 6.92 -6.80 13.47
C TRP A 67 6.83 -5.61 14.45
N ILE A 68 5.78 -4.78 14.32
CA ILE A 68 5.56 -3.65 15.24
C ILE A 68 4.82 -4.05 16.53
N GLY A 69 4.55 -5.35 16.74
CA GLY A 69 3.89 -5.88 17.93
C GLY A 69 2.40 -5.55 18.05
N VAL A 70 1.73 -5.31 16.93
CA VAL A 70 0.28 -5.03 16.88
C VAL A 70 -0.45 -6.27 16.38
N ALA A 71 -1.26 -6.87 17.25
CA ALA A 71 -2.15 -7.98 16.89
C ALA A 71 -3.54 -7.42 16.55
N ASP A 72 -3.76 -7.10 15.28
CA ASP A 72 -5.03 -6.54 14.82
C ASP A 72 -5.42 -7.03 13.42
N VAL A 73 -6.71 -6.91 13.11
CA VAL A 73 -7.28 -7.28 11.81
C VAL A 73 -7.15 -6.09 10.86
N LEU A 74 -6.70 -6.38 9.63
CA LEU A 74 -6.61 -5.34 8.59
C LEU A 74 -8.01 -4.82 8.25
N PRO A 75 -8.26 -3.49 8.36
CA PRO A 75 -9.55 -2.92 8.03
C PRO A 75 -9.79 -2.92 6.52
N ALA A 76 -11.05 -2.80 6.12
CA ALA A 76 -11.45 -2.82 4.71
C ALA A 76 -10.94 -1.62 3.90
N ASP A 77 -10.62 -0.49 4.54
CA ASP A 77 -10.18 0.74 3.88
C ASP A 77 -8.80 1.21 4.37
N ILE A 78 -7.95 1.62 3.43
CA ILE A 78 -6.58 2.05 3.72
C ILE A 78 -6.51 3.32 4.58
N SER A 79 -7.51 4.19 4.47
CA SER A 79 -7.69 5.40 5.27
C SER A 79 -8.14 5.04 6.69
N HIS A 80 -8.97 4.01 6.85
CA HIS A 80 -9.28 3.45 8.16
C HIS A 80 -8.03 2.87 8.82
N LEU A 81 -7.18 2.13 8.07
CA LEU A 81 -5.91 1.65 8.60
C LEU A 81 -5.00 2.80 9.06
N TYR A 82 -4.94 3.91 8.30
CA TYR A 82 -4.19 5.10 8.70
C TYR A 82 -4.69 5.69 10.03
N ALA A 83 -6.00 5.90 10.14
CA ALA A 83 -6.61 6.43 11.36
C ALA A 83 -6.42 5.49 12.55
N HIS A 84 -6.62 4.20 12.33
CA HIS A 84 -6.52 3.14 13.33
C HIS A 84 -5.10 2.97 13.86
N MET A 85 -4.09 2.94 12.97
CA MET A 85 -2.68 3.02 13.34
C MET A 85 -2.39 4.29 14.14
N GLY A 86 -3.01 5.41 13.78
CA GLY A 86 -2.94 6.65 14.55
C GLY A 86 -3.44 6.51 15.99
N VAL A 87 -4.49 5.73 16.23
CA VAL A 87 -5.10 5.48 17.55
C VAL A 87 -4.34 4.44 18.36
N ILE A 88 -4.03 3.27 17.79
CA ILE A 88 -3.25 2.22 18.48
C ILE A 88 -1.89 2.75 18.90
N LEU A 89 -1.25 3.51 18.01
CA LEU A 89 0.07 4.07 18.22
C LEU A 89 0.00 5.44 18.93
N TRP A 90 -1.18 5.88 19.37
CA TRP A 90 -1.42 7.15 20.09
C TRP A 90 -0.86 7.11 21.52
N SER A 91 -0.99 5.98 22.22
CA SER A 91 -0.66 5.86 23.66
C SER A 91 0.83 6.01 23.99
N CYS A 92 1.70 5.98 22.98
CA CYS A 92 3.14 6.01 23.20
C CYS A 92 3.73 7.41 22.92
N ARG A 93 4.81 7.78 23.60
CA ARG A 93 5.38 9.15 23.72
C ARG A 93 5.89 9.86 22.43
N ASN A 94 5.69 9.29 21.23
CA ASN A 94 6.30 9.76 19.98
C ASN A 94 5.37 9.69 18.75
N ARG A 95 4.43 10.64 18.67
CA ARG A 95 3.36 10.76 17.65
C ARG A 95 3.86 10.78 16.20
N LYS A 96 5.04 11.40 15.94
CA LYS A 96 5.59 11.61 14.59
C LYS A 96 6.34 10.40 14.01
N ARG A 97 6.79 9.47 14.85
CA ARG A 97 7.62 8.32 14.43
C ARG A 97 6.82 7.12 13.93
N ARG A 98 5.50 7.06 14.20
CA ARG A 98 4.74 5.81 14.02
C ARG A 98 3.73 5.80 12.87
N SER A 99 3.34 6.97 12.34
CA SER A 99 2.72 7.01 11.01
C SER A 99 3.72 6.64 9.90
N VAL A 100 5.02 6.66 10.21
CA VAL A 100 6.10 6.28 9.28
C VAL A 100 5.89 4.87 8.75
N PHE A 101 5.53 3.89 9.59
CA PHE A 101 5.28 2.52 9.15
C PHE A 101 4.19 2.47 8.08
N TRP A 102 3.05 3.13 8.30
CA TRP A 102 1.99 3.18 7.31
C TRP A 102 2.46 3.83 6.00
N HIS A 103 3.15 4.98 6.11
CA HIS A 103 3.64 5.72 4.95
C HIS A 103 4.68 4.94 4.12
N VAL A 104 5.64 4.30 4.81
CA VAL A 104 6.72 3.52 4.22
C VAL A 104 6.18 2.25 3.60
N THR A 105 5.31 1.51 4.29
CA THR A 105 4.70 0.28 3.76
C THR A 105 3.90 0.57 2.49
N CYS A 106 3.02 1.57 2.51
CA CYS A 106 2.25 1.94 1.32
C CYS A 106 3.17 2.38 0.16
N TRP A 107 4.24 3.10 0.46
CA TRP A 107 5.21 3.55 -0.54
C TRP A 107 5.99 2.40 -1.17
N CYS A 108 6.50 1.45 -0.37
CA CYS A 108 7.26 0.31 -0.88
C CYS A 108 6.38 -0.59 -1.75
N ILE A 109 5.16 -0.88 -1.29
CA ILE A 109 4.15 -1.62 -2.07
C ILE A 109 3.90 -0.94 -3.41
N TRP A 110 3.68 0.37 -3.40
CA TRP A 110 3.43 1.12 -4.62
C TRP A 110 4.63 1.15 -5.57
N LEU A 111 5.84 1.30 -5.03
CA LEU A 111 7.07 1.33 -5.82
C LEU A 111 7.27 -0.01 -6.53
N ASP A 112 7.17 -1.13 -5.82
CA ASP A 112 7.29 -2.47 -6.38
C ASP A 112 6.24 -2.73 -7.46
N ARG A 113 4.99 -2.34 -7.19
CA ARG A 113 3.89 -2.40 -8.17
C ARG A 113 4.21 -1.62 -9.44
N THR A 114 4.78 -0.44 -9.29
CA THR A 114 5.15 0.41 -10.43
C THR A 114 6.29 -0.22 -11.22
N VAL A 115 7.33 -0.73 -10.55
CA VAL A 115 8.47 -1.40 -11.20
C VAL A 115 8.01 -2.63 -11.96
N LEU A 116 7.18 -3.49 -11.35
CA LEU A 116 6.67 -4.70 -12.00
C LEU A 116 5.75 -4.40 -13.18
N PHE A 117 4.93 -3.35 -13.09
CA PHE A 117 4.07 -2.92 -14.20
C PHE A 117 4.88 -2.46 -15.42
N PHE A 118 5.98 -1.74 -15.23
CA PHE A 118 6.78 -1.19 -16.33
C PHE A 118 7.86 -2.15 -16.85
N ASN A 119 8.56 -2.86 -15.97
CA ASN A 119 9.74 -3.65 -16.34
C ASN A 119 9.42 -5.14 -16.54
N GLY A 120 8.27 -5.61 -16.06
CA GLY A 120 8.00 -7.04 -15.94
C GLY A 120 8.92 -7.72 -14.92
N GLY A 121 8.48 -8.84 -14.33
CA GLY A 121 9.30 -9.58 -13.38
C GLY A 121 8.52 -10.46 -12.42
N GLN A 122 9.25 -11.12 -11.51
CA GLN A 122 8.69 -11.85 -10.38
C GLN A 122 8.67 -10.97 -9.13
N PHE A 123 7.62 -11.11 -8.35
CA PHE A 123 7.48 -10.42 -7.08
C PHE A 123 8.13 -11.23 -5.94
N ASP A 124 8.89 -10.55 -5.08
CA ASP A 124 9.47 -11.12 -3.87
C ASP A 124 9.00 -10.34 -2.62
N SER A 125 8.20 -11.00 -1.77
CA SER A 125 7.70 -10.41 -0.53
C SER A 125 8.81 -10.15 0.50
N GLY A 126 9.89 -10.94 0.48
CA GLY A 126 11.02 -10.80 1.39
C GLY A 126 11.78 -9.49 1.16
N SER A 127 12.02 -9.15 -0.10
CA SER A 127 12.64 -7.89 -0.51
C SER A 127 11.87 -6.66 0.00
N ILE A 128 10.54 -6.64 -0.13
CA ILE A 128 9.72 -5.51 0.34
C ILE A 128 9.79 -5.37 1.86
N MET A 129 9.69 -6.46 2.60
CA MET A 129 9.81 -6.42 4.06
C MET A 129 11.16 -5.87 4.51
N ALA A 130 12.25 -6.29 3.87
CA ALA A 130 13.59 -5.76 4.14
C ALA A 130 13.68 -4.26 3.81
N GLN A 131 13.04 -3.80 2.74
CA GLN A 131 12.98 -2.39 2.39
C GLN A 131 12.19 -1.56 3.40
N ILE A 132 11.04 -2.07 3.87
CA ILE A 132 10.22 -1.42 4.90
C ILE A 132 11.03 -1.25 6.18
N GLN A 133 11.70 -2.31 6.65
CA GLN A 133 12.54 -2.29 7.86
C GLN A 133 13.70 -1.30 7.77
N ARG A 134 14.28 -1.11 6.57
CA ARG A 134 15.36 -0.13 6.35
C ARG A 134 14.89 1.32 6.34
N LEU A 135 13.63 1.57 5.96
CA LEU A 135 13.10 2.92 5.70
C LEU A 135 12.21 3.48 6.83
N SER A 136 11.88 2.65 7.82
CA SER A 136 11.05 3.03 8.97
C SER A 136 11.86 3.34 10.22
#